data_AF-A0A731N8F3-F1
#
_entry.id   AF-A0A731N8F3-F1
#
_cell.length_a   1.000
_cell.length_b   1.000
_cell.length_c   1.000
_cell.angle_alpha   90.00
_cell.angle_beta   90.00
_cell.angle_gamma   90.00
#
_symmetry.space_group_name_H-M   'P 1'
#
loop_
_entity.id
_entity.type
_entity.pdbx_description
1 polymer ?
#
loop_
_entity_poly.entity_id
_entity_poly.type
_entity_poly.pdbx_seq_one_letter_code
_entity_poly.pdbx_strand_id
1 'polypeptide(L)'
;MENPIAKLALNYWYKVLIAGGFFVFLVNGTGILTAYPTAGTGLISRGCALWGVGEWINHPYQEVLIPGVFGRPSGKLSGYPRKASLAGIAFDVIGSALIIFGIVKLFQ
;
A
#
# COMPACT_ATOMS: atom_id res chain seq x y z
N MET A 1 27.56 -1.51 10.64
CA MET A 1 26.20 -2.07 10.61
C MET A 1 25.56 -1.62 9.30
N GLU A 2 25.12 -2.56 8.45
CA GLU A 2 24.34 -2.19 7.26
C GLU A 2 23.03 -1.55 7.71
N ASN A 3 22.63 -0.43 7.10
CA ASN A 3 21.37 0.21 7.39
C ASN A 3 20.22 -0.73 6.99
N PRO A 4 19.39 -1.22 7.93
CA PRO A 4 18.32 -2.19 7.65
C PRO A 4 17.24 -1.63 6.71
N ILE A 5 17.17 -0.31 6.53
CA ILE A 5 16.20 0.38 5.68
C ILE A 5 16.77 0.61 4.27
N ALA A 6 18.08 0.42 4.05
CA ALA A 6 18.72 0.72 2.76
C ALA A 6 18.14 -0.08 1.58
N LYS A 7 17.50 -1.22 1.84
CA LYS A 7 16.84 -2.07 0.82
C LYS A 7 15.33 -1.85 0.74
N LEU A 8 14.75 -0.97 1.56
CA LEU A 8 13.32 -0.69 1.55
C LEU A 8 12.97 0.20 0.34
N ALA A 9 12.64 -0.42 -0.78
CA ALA A 9 12.29 0.27 -2.02
C ALA A 9 10.85 0.84 -1.97
N LEU A 10 10.70 2.04 -1.40
CA LEU A 10 9.45 2.82 -1.35
C LEU A 10 9.15 3.59 -2.65
N ASN A 11 9.34 2.92 -3.80
CA ASN A 11 9.30 3.56 -5.11
C ASN A 11 7.87 3.76 -5.66
N TYR A 12 6.85 3.38 -4.90
CA TYR A 12 5.43 3.48 -5.27
C TYR A 12 4.61 4.03 -4.11
N TRP A 13 3.61 4.85 -4.42
CA TRP A 13 2.76 5.52 -3.43
C TRP A 13 2.09 4.52 -2.46
N TYR A 14 1.64 3.37 -2.96
CA TYR A 14 1.03 2.34 -2.12
C TYR A 14 2.03 1.71 -1.13
N LYS A 15 3.32 1.63 -1.47
CA LYS A 15 4.36 1.18 -0.53
C LYS A 15 4.63 2.21 0.56
N VAL A 16 4.55 3.50 0.21
CA VAL A 16 4.63 4.60 1.18
C VAL A 16 3.44 4.54 2.13
N LEU A 17 2.22 4.27 1.63
CA LEU A 17 1.04 4.07 2.48
C LEU A 17 1.16 2.86 3.41
N ILE A 18 1.70 1.73 2.94
CA ILE A 18 1.99 0.57 3.81
C ILE A 18 2.94 0.98 4.93
N ALA A 19 4.10 1.54 4.59
CA ALA A 19 5.13 1.86 5.57
C ALA A 19 4.67 2.95 6.55
N GLY A 20 4.13 4.06 6.05
CA GLY A 20 3.67 5.18 6.87
C GLY A 20 2.44 4.82 7.70
N GLY A 21 1.45 4.15 7.11
CA GLY A 21 0.25 3.70 7.81
C GLY A 21 0.58 2.71 8.92
N PHE A 22 1.42 1.71 8.64
CA PHE A 22 1.81 0.72 9.65
C PHE A 22 2.67 1.34 10.75
N PHE A 23 3.58 2.26 10.41
CA PHE A 23 4.36 2.99 11.40
C PHE A 23 3.47 3.78 12.37
N VAL A 24 2.54 4.60 11.84
CA VAL A 24 1.61 5.38 12.68
C VAL A 24 0.72 4.46 13.51
N PHE A 25 0.27 3.33 12.95
CA PHE A 25 -0.54 2.35 13.69
C PHE A 25 0.22 1.77 14.89
N LEU A 26 1.48 1.38 14.71
CA LEU A 26 2.32 0.86 15.78
C LEU A 26 2.58 1.93 16.84
N VAL A 27 2.98 3.15 16.44
CA VAL A 27 3.23 4.26 17.37
C VAL A 27 1.95 4.62 18.13
N ASN A 28 0.78 4.61 17.49
CA ASN A 28 -0.50 4.79 18.17
C ASN A 28 -0.76 3.67 19.20
N GLY A 29 -0.43 2.43 18.89
CA GLY A 29 -0.54 1.28 19.80
C GLY A 29 0.34 1.37 21.05
N THR A 30 1.42 2.15 21.01
CA THR A 30 2.26 2.44 22.19
C THR A 30 1.68 3.50 23.12
N GLY A 31 0.64 4.25 22.69
CA GLY A 31 0.06 5.35 23.45
C GLY A 31 0.85 6.67 23.39
N ILE A 32 1.94 6.74 22.61
CA ILE A 32 2.76 7.96 22.46
C ILE A 32 1.99 9.12 21.81
N LEU A 33 1.03 8.83 20.92
CA LEU A 33 0.24 9.83 20.18
C LEU A 33 -0.90 10.41 21.03
N THR A 34 -0.62 10.92 22.22
CA THR A 34 -1.61 11.41 23.19
C THR A 34 -2.43 12.61 22.70
N ALA A 35 -1.91 13.37 21.73
CA ALA A 35 -2.60 14.50 21.11
C ALA A 35 -3.73 14.08 20.16
N TYR A 36 -3.84 12.80 19.79
CA TYR A 36 -4.80 12.31 18.80
C TYR A 36 -5.73 11.24 19.38
N PRO A 37 -7.01 11.17 18.96
CA PRO A 37 -7.91 10.11 19.41
C PRO A 37 -7.39 8.73 19.01
N THR A 38 -7.15 7.85 19.99
CA THR A 38 -6.51 6.55 19.78
C THR A 38 -7.30 5.65 18.81
N ALA A 39 -8.63 5.60 18.96
CA ALA A 39 -9.50 4.79 18.11
C ALA A 39 -9.49 5.29 16.65
N GLY A 40 -9.75 6.59 16.44
CA GLY A 40 -9.76 7.20 15.10
C GLY A 40 -8.40 7.08 14.39
N THR A 41 -7.32 7.44 15.08
CA THR A 41 -5.95 7.34 14.57
C THR A 41 -5.59 5.90 14.22
N GLY A 42 -5.96 4.94 15.06
CA GLY A 42 -5.70 3.51 14.83
C GLY A 42 -6.45 2.96 13.61
N LEU A 43 -7.71 3.35 13.44
CA LEU A 43 -8.53 2.95 12.29
C LEU A 43 -8.00 3.51 10.97
N ILE A 44 -7.67 4.80 10.94
CA ILE A 44 -7.15 5.48 9.73
C ILE A 44 -5.79 4.91 9.35
N SER A 45 -4.85 4.82 10.29
CA SER A 45 -3.50 4.32 10.02
C SER A 45 -3.47 2.87 9.55
N ARG A 46 -4.28 1.99 10.18
CA ARG A 46 -4.48 0.62 9.72
C ARG A 46 -5.14 0.57 8.33
N GLY A 47 -6.16 1.40 8.10
CA GLY A 47 -6.85 1.49 6.82
C GLY A 47 -5.92 1.88 5.67
N CYS A 48 -5.07 2.90 5.89
CA CYS A 48 -4.03 3.31 4.93
C CYS A 48 -3.04 2.18 4.60
N ALA A 49 -2.60 1.43 5.63
CA ALA A 49 -1.70 0.31 5.41
C ALA A 49 -2.35 -0.80 4.58
N LEU A 50 -3.60 -1.16 4.89
CA LEU A 50 -4.34 -2.19 4.16
C LEU A 50 -4.67 -1.77 2.72
N TRP A 51 -5.03 -0.51 2.51
CA TRP A 51 -5.24 0.02 1.16
C TRP A 51 -3.96 -0.01 0.33
N GLY A 52 -2.82 0.36 0.93
CA GLY A 52 -1.52 0.21 0.29
C GLY A 52 -1.17 -1.24 -0.06
N VAL A 53 -1.54 -2.21 0.79
CA VAL A 53 -1.39 -3.65 0.49
C VAL A 53 -2.27 -4.06 -0.69
N GLY A 54 -3.54 -3.67 -0.71
CA GLY A 54 -4.46 -3.99 -1.79
C GLY A 54 -3.99 -3.48 -3.15
N GLU A 55 -3.53 -2.24 -3.18
CA GLU A 55 -2.94 -1.63 -4.38
C GLU A 55 -1.64 -2.31 -4.78
N TRP A 56 -0.78 -2.71 -3.85
CA TRP A 56 0.42 -3.48 -4.20
C TRP A 56 0.08 -4.83 -4.84
N ILE A 57 -0.94 -5.54 -4.33
CA ILE A 57 -1.42 -6.80 -4.92
C ILE A 57 -2.00 -6.55 -6.32
N ASN A 58 -2.75 -5.45 -6.50
CA ASN A 58 -3.35 -5.08 -7.77
C ASN A 58 -2.35 -4.52 -8.80
N HIS A 59 -1.11 -4.27 -8.40
CA HIS A 59 -0.03 -3.80 -9.26
C HIS A 59 1.14 -4.81 -9.29
N PRO A 60 0.94 -6.03 -9.83
CA PRO A 60 2.03 -6.98 -9.98
C PRO A 60 2.97 -6.55 -11.11
N TYR A 61 4.25 -6.92 -10.97
CA TYR A 61 5.23 -6.74 -12.05
C TYR A 61 4.80 -7.57 -13.27
N GLN A 62 4.76 -6.92 -14.42
CA GLN A 62 4.33 -7.50 -15.68
C GLN A 62 5.35 -7.16 -16.77
N GLU A 63 5.58 -8.11 -17.66
CA GLU A 63 6.48 -7.97 -18.79
C GLU A 63 5.89 -8.60 -20.05
N VAL A 64 6.11 -7.93 -21.18
CA VAL A 64 5.70 -8.38 -22.51
C VAL A 64 6.90 -8.25 -23.43
N LEU A 65 7.19 -9.32 -24.17
CA LEU A 65 8.20 -9.31 -25.22
C LEU A 65 7.62 -8.70 -26.49
N ILE A 66 8.31 -7.72 -27.05
CA ILE A 66 7.91 -7.09 -28.31
C ILE A 66 8.51 -7.91 -29.45
N PRO A 67 7.69 -8.55 -30.31
CA PRO A 67 8.19 -9.27 -31.47
C PRO A 67 8.72 -8.26 -32.50
N GLY A 68 9.92 -8.52 -33.02
CA GLY A 68 10.53 -7.83 -34.15
C GLY A 68 10.28 -8.56 -35.47
N VAL A 69 11.02 -8.15 -36.50
CA VAL A 69 10.98 -8.77 -37.83
C VAL A 69 11.34 -10.26 -37.71
N PHE A 70 10.57 -11.12 -38.37
CA PHE A 70 10.66 -12.59 -38.30
C PHE A 70 10.30 -13.21 -36.94
N GLY A 71 9.55 -12.52 -36.08
CA GLY A 71 9.04 -13.08 -34.81
C GLY A 71 10.09 -13.24 -33.71
N ARG A 72 11.28 -12.64 -33.89
CA ARG A 72 12.35 -12.64 -32.87
C ARG A 72 12.08 -11.53 -31.83
N PRO A 73 12.32 -11.74 -30.53
CA PRO A 73 12.18 -10.66 -29.55
C PRO A 73 13.10 -9.48 -29.89
N SER A 74 12.53 -8.29 -30.08
CA SER A 74 13.28 -7.06 -30.39
C SER A 74 13.32 -6.08 -29.22
N GLY A 75 12.54 -6.32 -28.17
CA GLY A 75 12.48 -5.47 -26.99
C GLY A 75 11.63 -6.07 -25.89
N LYS A 76 11.68 -5.44 -24.71
CA LYS A 76 10.90 -5.82 -23.54
C LYS A 76 10.19 -4.58 -23.01
N LEU A 77 8.86 -4.67 -22.87
CA LEU A 77 8.07 -3.70 -22.13
C LEU A 77 7.81 -4.29 -20.75
N SER A 78 8.19 -3.60 -19.69
CA SER A 78 7.94 -4.04 -18.31
C SER A 78 7.48 -2.91 -17.42
N GLY A 79 6.61 -3.21 -16.45
CA GLY A 79 6.13 -2.25 -15.49
C GLY A 79 5.19 -2.86 -14.47
N TYR A 80 4.42 -2.01 -13.80
CA TYR A 80 3.44 -2.41 -12.79
C TYR A 80 2.04 -1.88 -13.16
N PRO A 81 1.48 -2.19 -14.35
CA PRO A 81 0.13 -1.79 -14.69
C PRO A 81 -0.89 -2.49 -13.78
N ARG A 82 -2.05 -1.86 -13.56
CA ARG A 82 -3.09 -2.42 -12.70
C ARG A 82 -3.62 -3.72 -13.30
N LYS A 83 -3.58 -4.81 -12.52
CA LYS A 83 -4.23 -6.09 -12.80
C LYS A 83 -5.04 -6.46 -11.56
N ALA A 84 -6.33 -6.11 -11.62
CA ALA A 84 -7.23 -6.31 -10.50
C ALA A 84 -7.31 -7.78 -10.09
N SER A 85 -7.22 -8.03 -8.79
CA SER A 85 -7.39 -9.35 -8.19
C SER A 85 -8.44 -9.28 -7.09
N LEU A 86 -9.14 -10.40 -6.84
CA LEU A 86 -10.15 -10.45 -5.78
C LEU A 86 -9.57 -10.09 -4.41
N ALA A 87 -8.35 -10.60 -4.12
CA ALA A 87 -7.65 -10.30 -2.88
C ALA A 87 -7.32 -8.80 -2.77
N GLY A 88 -6.74 -8.20 -3.81
CA GLY A 88 -6.40 -6.78 -3.81
C GLY A 88 -7.64 -5.90 -3.63
N ILE A 89 -8.73 -6.20 -4.34
CA ILE A 89 -10.02 -5.50 -4.17
C ILE A 89 -10.54 -5.64 -2.74
N ALA A 90 -10.47 -6.83 -2.12
CA ALA A 90 -10.91 -7.02 -0.74
C ALA A 90 -10.12 -6.14 0.24
N PHE A 91 -8.80 -6.05 0.07
CA PHE A 91 -7.96 -5.16 0.86
C PHE A 91 -8.28 -3.67 0.63
N ASP A 92 -8.53 -3.27 -0.63
CA ASP A 92 -8.91 -1.89 -0.95
C ASP A 92 -10.23 -1.50 -0.28
N VAL A 93 -11.23 -2.38 -0.32
CA VAL A 93 -12.56 -2.16 0.30
C VAL A 93 -12.43 -2.08 1.82
N ILE A 94 -11.74 -3.04 2.45
CA ILE A 94 -11.55 -3.04 3.91
C ILE A 94 -10.74 -1.82 4.36
N GLY A 95 -9.66 -1.49 3.64
CA GLY A 95 -8.82 -0.33 3.92
C GLY A 95 -9.62 0.97 3.84
N SER A 96 -10.37 1.16 2.76
CA SER A 96 -11.23 2.33 2.56
C SER A 96 -12.32 2.44 3.64
N ALA A 97 -12.97 1.33 3.99
CA ALA A 97 -13.99 1.30 5.04
C ALA A 97 -13.42 1.71 6.41
N LEU A 98 -12.21 1.24 6.76
CA LEU A 98 -11.53 1.63 8.00
C LEU A 98 -11.14 3.11 8.02
N ILE A 99 -10.67 3.64 6.90
CA ILE A 99 -10.36 5.08 6.78
C ILE A 99 -11.64 5.90 7.00
N ILE A 100 -12.74 5.57 6.31
CA ILE A 100 -14.01 6.28 6.44
C ILE A 100 -14.54 6.20 7.88
N PHE A 101 -14.57 5.00 8.45
CA PHE A 101 -15.05 4.80 9.82
C PHE A 101 -14.16 5.52 10.85
N GLY A 102 -12.84 5.50 10.65
CA GLY A 102 -11.88 6.24 11.47
C GLY A 102 -12.08 7.74 11.40
N ILE A 103 -12.36 8.30 10.21
CA ILE A 103 -12.71 9.71 10.02
C ILE A 103 -13.99 10.07 10.78
N VAL A 104 -15.04 9.26 10.68
CA VAL A 104 -16.28 9.48 11.45
C VAL A 104 -15.99 9.50 12.95
N LYS A 105 -15.11 8.61 13.43
CA LYS A 105 -14.67 8.55 14.83
C LYS A 105 -13.79 9.72 15.27
N LEU A 106 -13.31 10.57 14.37
CA LEU A 106 -12.63 11.81 14.77
C LEU A 106 -13.63 12.93 15.11
N PHE A 107 -14.88 12.83 14.64
CA PHE A 107 -15.91 13.87 14.80
C PHE A 107 -17.04 13.48 15.78
N GLN A 108 -16.99 12.27 16.33
CA GLN A 108 -17.91 11.76 17.36
C GLN A 108 -17.19 11.67 18.69
#